data_AF-A0ABD0T4K1-F1
#
_entry.id   AF-A0ABD0T4K1-F1
#
_cell.length_a   1.000
_cell.length_b   1.000
_cell.length_c   1.000
_cell.angle_alpha   90.00
_cell.angle_beta   90.00
_cell.angle_gamma   90.00
#
_symmetry.space_group_name_H-M   'P 1'
#
loop_
_entity.id
_entity.type
_entity.pdbx_description
1 polymer ?
#
loop_
_entity_poly.entity_id
_entity_poly.type
_entity_poly.pdbx_seq_one_letter_code
_entity_poly.pdbx_strand_id
1 'polypeptide(L)'
;MSRSRRWLAMVAVVVLAGAVRGWDCVCNPRECEVLEPSGCPGLGIVVWDPCRCCKVCARTLGEDCGGFRGTCEPGLKCYEGSCTPIT
;
A
#
# COMPACT_ATOMS: atom_id res chain seq x y z
N MET A 1 23.55 12.79 28.94
CA MET A 1 22.29 12.48 28.22
C MET A 1 21.86 11.05 28.55
N SER A 2 20.73 10.88 29.24
CA SER A 2 20.26 9.58 29.72
C SER A 2 20.03 8.61 28.56
N ARG A 3 20.36 7.33 28.77
CA ARG A 3 20.17 6.23 27.81
C ARG A 3 18.75 6.27 27.23
N SER A 4 17.75 6.53 28.09
CA SER A 4 16.33 6.68 27.73
C SER A 4 16.05 7.75 26.66
N ARG A 5 16.75 8.89 26.72
CA ARG A 5 16.56 10.00 25.76
C ARG A 5 17.12 9.66 24.37
N ARG A 6 18.15 8.81 24.30
CA ARG A 6 18.71 8.30 23.04
C ARG A 6 17.79 7.26 22.38
N TRP A 7 17.18 6.38 23.16
CA TRP A 7 16.22 5.39 22.67
C TRP A 7 14.97 6.05 22.09
N LEU A 8 14.40 7.03 22.81
CA LEU A 8 13.24 7.78 22.34
C LEU A 8 13.52 8.53 21.03
N ALA A 9 14.72 9.13 20.90
CA ALA A 9 15.13 9.79 19.67
C ALA A 9 15.24 8.81 18.49
N MET A 10 15.82 7.62 18.70
CA MET A 10 15.92 6.59 17.66
C MET A 10 14.54 6.10 17.19
N VAL A 11 13.61 5.87 18.12
CA VAL A 11 12.23 5.47 17.79
C VAL A 11 11.54 6.57 16.97
N ALA A 12 11.68 7.84 17.37
CA ALA A 12 11.12 8.95 16.63
C ALA A 12 11.67 9.06 15.19
N VAL A 13 12.98 8.87 15.00
CA VAL A 13 13.62 8.88 13.67
C VAL A 13 13.10 7.75 12.79
N VAL A 14 12.92 6.54 13.32
CA VAL A 14 12.39 5.40 12.56
C VAL A 14 10.92 5.64 12.14
N VAL A 15 10.11 6.21 13.02
CA VAL A 15 8.71 6.57 12.72
C VAL A 15 8.64 7.65 11.63
N LEU A 16 9.46 8.70 11.75
CA LEU A 16 9.52 9.77 10.75
C LEU A 16 10.05 9.27 9.40
N ALA A 17 11.08 8.41 9.39
CA ALA A 17 11.62 7.80 8.18
C ALA A 17 10.62 6.86 7.49
N GLY A 18 9.76 6.18 8.26
CA GLY A 18 8.67 5.38 7.71
C GLY A 18 7.57 6.20 7.04
N ALA A 19 7.39 7.45 7.45
CA ALA A 19 6.41 8.36 6.88
C ALA A 19 6.85 9.00 5.55
N VAL A 20 8.16 9.06 5.26
CA VAL A 20 8.72 9.71 4.06
C VAL A 20 9.06 8.76 2.90
N ARG A 21 8.55 7.52 2.91
CA ARG A 21 8.77 6.56 1.80
C ARG A 21 7.89 6.77 0.56
N GLY A 22 7.33 7.97 0.38
CA GLY A 22 6.62 8.35 -0.84
C GLY A 22 7.43 9.37 -1.62
N TRP A 23 8.24 8.93 -2.59
CA TRP A 23 8.69 9.84 -3.64
C TRP A 23 7.45 10.31 -4.44
N ASP A 24 7.21 11.63 -4.49
CA ASP A 24 6.32 12.36 -5.42
C ASP A 24 4.81 12.03 -5.49
N CYS A 25 4.19 11.53 -4.41
CA CYS A 25 2.72 11.39 -4.41
C CYS A 25 2.02 12.70 -4.02
N VAL A 26 1.34 13.34 -4.97
CA VAL A 26 0.34 14.38 -4.67
C VAL A 26 -0.98 13.69 -4.32
N CYS A 27 -1.46 13.86 -3.09
CA CYS A 27 -2.72 13.27 -2.62
C CYS A 27 -3.80 14.32 -2.45
N ASN A 28 -4.90 14.18 -3.19
CA ASN A 28 -6.14 14.92 -2.96
C ASN A 28 -7.28 13.95 -2.67
N PRO A 29 -7.66 13.73 -1.39
CA PRO A 29 -8.66 12.73 -1.03
C PRO A 29 -10.07 13.04 -1.56
N ARG A 30 -10.32 14.28 -2.01
CA ARG A 30 -11.61 14.67 -2.60
C ARG A 30 -11.81 14.15 -4.02
N GLU A 31 -10.73 13.76 -4.70
CA GLU A 31 -10.77 13.19 -6.05
C GLU A 31 -10.84 11.65 -6.03
N CYS A 32 -10.75 11.04 -4.85
CA CYS A 32 -10.90 9.59 -4.73
C CYS A 32 -12.33 9.17 -5.07
N GLU A 33 -12.44 8.13 -5.89
CA GLU A 33 -13.72 7.51 -6.20
C GLU A 33 -14.27 6.76 -4.98
N VAL A 34 -15.58 6.84 -4.76
CA VAL A 34 -16.26 6.09 -3.69
C VAL A 34 -16.43 4.65 -4.18
N LEU A 35 -15.56 3.77 -3.69
CA LEU A 35 -15.64 2.34 -4.00
C LEU A 35 -16.41 1.57 -2.94
N GLU A 36 -17.31 0.70 -3.40
CA GLU A 36 -17.95 -0.31 -2.58
C GLU A 36 -17.31 -1.69 -2.87
N PRO A 37 -17.03 -2.53 -1.84
CA PRO A 37 -16.34 -3.81 -2.03
C PRO A 37 -17.03 -4.77 -3.01
N SER A 38 -18.35 -4.67 -3.12
CA SER A 38 -19.19 -5.45 -4.05
C SER A 38 -18.87 -5.19 -5.53
N GLY A 39 -18.29 -4.03 -5.85
CA GLY A 39 -17.89 -3.66 -7.21
C GLY A 39 -16.48 -4.14 -7.60
N CYS A 40 -15.70 -4.69 -6.67
CA CYS A 40 -14.33 -5.13 -6.95
C CYS A 40 -14.27 -6.56 -7.52
N PRO A 41 -13.38 -6.82 -8.48
CA PRO A 41 -13.18 -8.16 -9.03
C PRO A 41 -12.55 -9.12 -8.01
N GLY A 42 -12.47 -10.40 -8.38
CA GLY A 42 -11.86 -11.43 -7.55
C GLY A 42 -12.60 -11.61 -6.23
N LEU A 43 -11.87 -11.51 -5.12
CA LEU A 43 -12.43 -11.62 -3.77
C LEU A 43 -13.15 -10.36 -3.28
N GLY A 44 -13.31 -9.32 -4.12
CA GLY A 44 -13.97 -8.07 -3.73
C GLY A 44 -13.17 -7.25 -2.72
N ILE A 45 -11.84 -7.41 -2.71
CA ILE A 45 -10.98 -6.79 -1.69
C ILE A 45 -10.59 -5.38 -2.10
N VAL A 46 -10.72 -4.45 -1.16
CA VAL A 46 -10.31 -3.06 -1.32
C VAL A 46 -9.02 -2.80 -0.55
N VAL A 47 -8.02 -2.28 -1.24
CA VAL A 47 -6.70 -1.91 -0.71
C VAL A 47 -6.47 -0.42 -0.86
N TRP A 48 -5.37 0.06 -0.28
CA TRP A 48 -4.89 1.41 -0.57
C TRP A 48 -4.08 1.41 -1.85
N ASP A 49 -4.18 2.49 -2.62
CA ASP A 49 -3.25 2.76 -3.70
C ASP A 49 -1.80 2.86 -3.19
N PRO A 50 -0.80 2.80 -4.07
CA PRO A 50 0.61 2.85 -3.67
C PRO A 50 1.00 4.13 -2.92
N CYS A 51 0.28 5.24 -3.15
CA CYS A 51 0.44 6.51 -2.43
C CYS A 51 -0.29 6.55 -1.08
N ARG A 52 -1.12 5.55 -0.75
CA ARG A 52 -2.00 5.51 0.43
C ARG A 52 -2.95 6.71 0.55
N CYS A 53 -3.40 7.22 -0.58
CA CYS A 53 -4.36 8.32 -0.69
C CYS A 53 -5.79 7.82 -0.90
N CYS A 54 -5.98 6.89 -1.85
CA CYS A 54 -7.30 6.44 -2.28
C CYS A 54 -7.49 4.94 -2.07
N LYS A 55 -8.74 4.54 -1.85
CA LYS A 55 -9.16 3.15 -1.85
C LYS A 55 -9.32 2.67 -3.29
N VAL A 56 -8.73 1.52 -3.62
CA VAL A 56 -8.77 0.90 -4.94
C VAL A 56 -8.99 -0.60 -4.80
N CYS A 57 -9.48 -1.26 -5.85
CA CYS A 57 -9.58 -2.72 -5.84
C CYS A 57 -8.19 -3.36 -5.84
N ALA A 58 -8.08 -4.48 -5.13
CA ALA A 58 -6.90 -5.32 -5.18
C ALA A 58 -6.76 -5.97 -6.56
N ARG A 59 -5.51 -6.21 -6.97
CA ARG A 59 -5.19 -6.91 -8.21
C ARG A 59 -5.43 -8.41 -8.05
N THR A 60 -6.02 -9.01 -9.07
CA THR A 60 -6.38 -10.43 -9.09
C THR A 60 -5.30 -11.28 -9.75
N LEU A 61 -5.47 -12.61 -9.72
CA LEU A 61 -4.51 -13.56 -10.29
C LEU A 61 -4.15 -13.24 -11.75
N GLY A 62 -2.85 -13.12 -12.04
CA GLY A 62 -2.33 -12.83 -13.36
C GLY A 62 -2.27 -11.34 -13.73
N GLU A 63 -2.91 -10.45 -12.98
CA GLU A 63 -2.87 -9.02 -13.25
C GLU A 63 -1.52 -8.38 -12.93
N ASP A 64 -1.22 -7.27 -13.62
CA ASP A 64 -0.02 -6.47 -13.39
C ASP A 64 0.00 -5.85 -11.98
N CYS A 65 1.16 -5.92 -11.34
CA CYS A 65 1.35 -5.47 -9.96
C CYS A 65 2.73 -4.84 -9.70
N GLY A 66 2.85 -4.22 -8.53
CA GLY A 66 4.09 -3.66 -8.02
C GLY A 66 4.32 -2.19 -8.41
N GLY A 67 5.02 -1.45 -7.55
CA GLY A 67 5.17 0.00 -7.71
C GLY A 67 3.81 0.68 -7.81
N PHE A 68 3.60 1.45 -8.89
CA PHE A 68 2.34 2.14 -9.17
C PHE A 68 1.28 1.29 -9.87
N ARG A 69 1.56 0.02 -10.19
CA ARG A 69 0.61 -0.86 -10.91
C ARG A 69 -0.47 -1.45 -10.00
N GLY A 70 -0.27 -1.41 -8.69
CA GLY A 70 -1.25 -1.82 -7.68
C GLY A 70 -0.76 -2.95 -6.79
N THR A 71 -1.65 -3.35 -5.87
CA THR A 71 -1.39 -4.34 -4.82
C THR A 71 -2.29 -5.54 -5.04
N CYS A 72 -1.72 -6.76 -4.99
CA CYS A 72 -2.47 -8.00 -5.17
C CYS A 72 -3.44 -8.27 -4.00
N GLU A 73 -4.48 -9.05 -4.27
CA GLU A 73 -5.41 -9.55 -3.26
C GLU A 73 -4.74 -10.55 -2.29
N PRO A 74 -5.30 -10.75 -1.08
CA PRO A 74 -4.77 -11.70 -0.11
C PRO A 74 -4.62 -13.12 -0.68
N GLY A 75 -3.50 -13.77 -0.37
CA GLY A 75 -3.17 -15.10 -0.92
C GLY A 75 -2.34 -15.04 -2.21
N LEU A 76 -2.17 -13.85 -2.80
CA LEU A 76 -1.28 -13.61 -3.93
C LEU A 76 -0.08 -12.75 -3.53
N LYS A 77 1.05 -12.94 -4.21
CA LYS A 77 2.23 -12.07 -4.14
C LYS A 77 2.54 -11.49 -5.50
N CYS A 78 3.05 -10.27 -5.51
CA CYS A 78 3.56 -9.69 -6.74
C CYS A 78 4.93 -10.29 -7.06
N TYR A 79 5.02 -11.08 -8.12
CA TYR A 79 6.25 -11.74 -8.56
C TYR A 79 6.47 -11.44 -10.05
N GLU A 80 7.65 -10.96 -10.41
CA GLU A 80 7.98 -10.55 -11.78
C GLU A 80 6.97 -9.59 -12.43
N GLY A 81 6.26 -8.81 -11.61
CA GLY A 81 5.27 -7.83 -12.08
C GLY A 81 3.86 -8.38 -12.28
N SER A 82 3.59 -9.66 -11.95
CA SER A 82 2.26 -10.26 -12.00
C SER A 82 1.85 -10.87 -10.65
N CYS A 83 0.55 -10.84 -10.35
CA CYS A 83 0.01 -11.47 -9.15
C CYS A 83 0.01 -13.00 -9.28
N THR A 84 0.78 -13.67 -8.44
CA THR A 84 0.93 -15.14 -8.43
C THR A 84 0.57 -15.72 -7.07
N PRO A 85 0.13 -16.99 -6.99
CA PRO A 85 -0.21 -17.61 -5.71
C PRO A 85 0.99 -17.68 -4.78
N ILE A 86 0.75 -17.48 -3.49
CA ILE A 86 1.73 -17.75 -2.44
C ILE A 86 1.75 -19.28 -2.22
N THR A 87 2.50 -19.98 -3.08
CA THR A 87 2.86 -21.40 -2.88
C THR A 87 3.93 -21.54 -1.81
#